data_AF-A0AAD4MFE6-F1
#
_entry.id   AF-A0AAD4MFE6-F1
#
_cell.length_a   1.000
_cell.length_b   1.000
_cell.length_c   1.000
_cell.angle_alpha   90.00
_cell.angle_beta   90.00
_cell.angle_gamma   90.00
#
_symmetry.space_group_name_H-M   'P 1'
#
loop_
_entity.id
_entity.type
_entity.pdbx_description
1 polymer ?
#
loop_
_entity_poly.entity_id
_entity_poly.type
_entity_poly.pdbx_seq_one_letter_code
_entity_poly.pdbx_strand_id
1 'polypeptide(L)'
;MHHIGHFQARVRTIRGLIQACLFYQLFQIRSQQAQSNYKILRQYEQDPNSAHQQLRKKNPNDRESTGGSSTTTLSPAASTSRSNRSISSKEMVTVPMDLYSLSFYQNKILHHLMWAHRIWKETHAQIPVVNRDFIAHLDRICGNLKMDSDLRDIAIWLLTSVKWMNEEYGELKNAT
;
A
#
# COMPACT_ATOMS: atom_id res chain seq x y z
N MET A 1 21.03 4.31 -33.49
CA MET A 1 21.02 4.54 -32.02
C MET A 1 19.67 4.98 -31.45
N HIS A 2 18.79 5.67 -32.19
CA HIS A 2 17.48 6.13 -31.68
C HIS A 2 16.49 5.01 -31.29
N HIS A 3 16.43 3.89 -32.04
CA HIS A 3 15.46 2.81 -31.80
C HIS A 3 15.58 2.13 -30.42
N ILE A 4 16.80 1.98 -29.90
CA ILE A 4 17.03 1.35 -28.58
C ILE A 4 16.49 2.25 -27.45
N GLY A 5 16.62 3.57 -27.58
CA GLY A 5 16.08 4.52 -26.62
C GLY A 5 14.55 4.49 -26.55
N HIS A 6 13.89 4.42 -27.71
CA HIS A 6 12.42 4.28 -27.79
C HIS A 6 11.94 2.98 -27.16
N PHE A 7 12.58 1.85 -27.50
CA PHE A 7 12.27 0.55 -26.90
C PHE A 7 12.39 0.59 -25.37
N GLN A 8 13.52 1.08 -24.83
CA GLN A 8 13.72 1.17 -23.39
C GLN A 8 12.70 2.08 -22.70
N ALA A 9 12.35 3.21 -23.31
CA ALA A 9 11.34 4.11 -22.77
C ALA A 9 9.95 3.45 -22.73
N ARG A 10 9.58 2.68 -23.76
CA ARG A 10 8.33 1.90 -23.78
C ARG A 10 8.29 0.82 -22.71
N VAL A 11 9.37 0.03 -22.58
CA VAL A 11 9.49 -0.97 -21.51
C VAL A 11 9.29 -0.32 -20.15
N ARG A 12 9.95 0.82 -19.87
CA ARG A 12 9.80 1.54 -18.60
C ARG A 12 8.38 2.00 -18.35
N THR A 13 7.71 2.51 -19.39
CA THR A 13 6.33 2.98 -19.30
C THR A 13 5.37 1.84 -19.00
N ILE A 14 5.42 0.75 -19.78
CA ILE A 14 4.59 -0.45 -19.58
C ILE A 14 4.84 -1.03 -18.20
N ARG A 15 6.10 -1.22 -17.81
CA ARG A 15 6.47 -1.71 -16.48
C ARG A 15 5.82 -0.86 -15.37
N GLY A 16 5.91 0.47 -15.46
CA GLY A 16 5.35 1.36 -14.45
C GLY A 16 3.83 1.23 -14.34
N LEU A 17 3.12 1.21 -15.47
CA LEU A 17 1.67 1.04 -15.51
C LEU A 17 1.24 -0.30 -14.89
N ILE A 18 1.87 -1.40 -15.30
CA ILE A 18 1.54 -2.74 -14.77
C ILE A 18 1.89 -2.84 -13.29
N GLN A 19 3.05 -2.34 -12.85
CA GLN A 19 3.43 -2.36 -11.44
C GLN A 19 2.39 -1.63 -10.57
N ALA A 20 1.93 -0.46 -11.00
CA ALA A 20 0.91 0.28 -10.29
C ALA A 20 -0.41 -0.47 -10.19
N CYS A 21 -0.90 -1.05 -11.29
CA CYS A 21 -2.11 -1.90 -11.28
C CYS A 21 -1.95 -3.09 -10.32
N LEU A 22 -0.81 -3.80 -10.35
CA LEU A 22 -0.58 -4.95 -9.47
C LEU A 22 -0.51 -4.56 -7.99
N PHE A 23 0.11 -3.42 -7.65
CA PHE A 23 0.09 -2.90 -6.29
C PHE A 23 -1.34 -2.58 -5.83
N TYR A 24 -2.17 -2.03 -6.71
CA TYR A 24 -3.58 -1.78 -6.41
C TYR A 24 -4.34 -3.10 -6.18
N GLN A 25 -4.11 -4.12 -6.99
CA GLN A 25 -4.71 -5.45 -6.82
C GLN A 25 -4.30 -6.09 -5.48
N LEU A 26 -3.03 -5.97 -5.07
CA LEU A 26 -2.56 -6.44 -3.76
C LEU A 26 -3.26 -5.73 -2.60
N PHE A 27 -3.51 -4.43 -2.72
CA PHE A 27 -4.35 -3.71 -1.75
C PHE A 27 -5.79 -4.23 -1.76
N GLN A 28 -6.38 -4.44 -2.94
CA GLN A 28 -7.78 -4.86 -3.07
C GLN A 28 -8.07 -6.21 -2.39
N ILE A 29 -7.16 -7.18 -2.49
CA ILE A 29 -7.28 -8.48 -1.79
C ILE A 29 -7.40 -8.29 -0.27
N ARG A 30 -6.86 -7.19 0.28
CA ARG A 30 -6.80 -6.90 1.72
C ARG A 30 -7.61 -5.66 2.12
N SER A 31 -8.40 -5.09 1.23
CA SER A 31 -9.09 -3.80 1.45
C SER A 31 -10.11 -3.89 2.59
N GLN A 32 -10.88 -4.98 2.65
CA GLN A 32 -11.81 -5.28 3.74
C GLN A 32 -11.09 -5.41 5.09
N GLN A 33 -9.94 -6.08 5.10
CA GLN A 33 -9.10 -6.21 6.29
C GLN A 33 -8.59 -4.83 6.74
N ALA A 34 -8.16 -3.97 5.82
CA ALA A 34 -7.70 -2.62 6.14
C ALA A 34 -8.80 -1.74 6.75
N GLN A 35 -10.05 -1.86 6.26
CA GLN A 35 -11.19 -1.16 6.84
C GLN A 35 -11.51 -1.65 8.25
N SER A 36 -11.50 -2.98 8.46
CA SER A 36 -11.73 -3.60 9.77
C SER A 36 -10.65 -3.18 10.78
N ASN A 37 -9.38 -3.26 10.39
CA ASN A 37 -8.25 -2.85 11.23
C ASN A 37 -8.35 -1.37 11.60
N TYR A 38 -8.68 -0.50 10.64
CA TYR A 38 -8.84 0.93 10.90
C TYR A 38 -9.95 1.22 11.92
N LYS A 39 -11.08 0.51 11.89
CA LYS A 39 -12.15 0.67 12.89
C LYS A 39 -11.63 0.39 14.31
N ILE A 40 -10.86 -0.67 14.50
CA ILE A 40 -10.28 -1.04 15.81
C ILE A 40 -9.26 0.01 16.27
N LEU A 41 -8.36 0.43 15.36
CA LEU A 41 -7.33 1.44 15.66
C LEU A 41 -7.98 2.79 16.05
N ARG A 42 -8.98 3.23 15.29
CA ARG A 42 -9.73 4.47 15.57
C ARG A 42 -10.49 4.39 16.89
N GLN A 43 -11.05 3.23 17.20
CA GLN A 43 -11.72 3.03 18.48
C GLN A 43 -10.75 3.09 19.67
N TYR A 44 -9.54 2.52 19.54
CA TYR A 44 -8.51 2.65 20.58
C TYR A 44 -8.08 4.10 20.78
N GLU A 45 -7.95 4.87 19.70
CA GLU A 45 -7.62 6.29 19.76
C GLU A 45 -8.69 7.10 20.53
N GLN A 46 -9.96 6.71 20.43
CA GLN A 46 -11.08 7.38 21.11
C GLN A 46 -11.25 6.90 22.56
N ASP A 47 -11.14 5.59 22.80
CA ASP A 47 -11.23 4.97 24.12
C ASP A 47 -10.28 3.75 24.20
N PRO A 48 -9.08 3.94 24.78
CA PRO A 48 -8.07 2.89 24.90
C PRO A 48 -8.55 1.61 25.60
N ASN A 49 -9.56 1.71 26.48
CA ASN A 49 -10.08 0.57 27.23
C ASN A 49 -11.01 -0.31 26.39
N SER A 50 -11.66 0.24 25.37
CA SER A 50 -12.67 -0.48 24.57
C SER A 50 -12.11 -1.38 23.46
N ALA A 51 -10.94 -1.04 22.90
CA ALA A 51 -10.35 -1.80 21.79
C ALA A 51 -9.76 -3.15 22.22
N HIS A 52 -9.31 -3.28 23.48
CA HIS A 52 -8.83 -4.53 24.05
C HIS A 52 -9.87 -5.66 24.00
N GLN A 53 -11.15 -5.33 24.15
CA GLN A 53 -12.22 -6.32 24.15
C GLN A 53 -12.51 -6.89 22.74
N GLN A 54 -12.24 -6.13 21.68
CA GLN A 54 -12.43 -6.59 20.29
C GLN A 54 -11.24 -7.37 19.74
N LEU A 55 -10.00 -6.98 20.11
CA LEU A 55 -8.81 -7.76 19.78
C LEU A 55 -8.91 -9.18 20.35
N ARG A 56 -9.38 -9.31 21.59
CA ARG A 56 -9.69 -10.60 22.24
C ARG A 56 -10.78 -11.42 21.56
N LYS A 57 -11.70 -10.81 20.82
CA LYS A 57 -12.73 -11.53 20.04
C LYS A 57 -12.18 -12.06 18.71
N LYS A 58 -11.13 -11.46 18.17
CA LYS A 58 -10.49 -11.85 16.89
C LYS A 58 -9.54 -13.04 17.07
N ASN A 59 -8.97 -13.22 18.27
CA ASN A 59 -8.19 -14.39 18.67
C ASN A 59 -8.95 -15.22 19.73
N PRO A 60 -9.76 -16.22 19.33
CA PRO A 60 -10.46 -17.07 20.30
C PRO A 60 -9.53 -18.03 21.08
N ASN A 61 -8.24 -18.11 20.74
CA ASN A 61 -7.29 -19.04 21.38
C ASN A 61 -6.66 -18.56 22.70
N ASP A 62 -6.86 -17.30 23.12
CA ASP A 62 -6.33 -16.79 24.40
C ASP A 62 -7.36 -16.87 25.54
N ARG A 63 -8.11 -17.97 25.59
CA ARG A 63 -9.03 -18.30 26.69
C ARG A 63 -8.45 -19.39 27.58
N GLU A 64 -7.38 -19.07 28.30
CA GLU A 64 -6.92 -19.75 29.53
C GLU A 64 -5.72 -18.93 30.05
N SER A 65 -5.83 -18.13 31.11
CA SER A 65 -5.79 -18.65 32.48
C SER A 65 -6.25 -17.60 33.51
N THR A 66 -6.83 -18.13 34.57
CA THR A 66 -7.53 -17.52 35.70
C THR A 66 -6.60 -16.86 36.72
N GLY A 67 -7.08 -15.81 37.41
CA GLY A 67 -6.90 -15.63 38.86
C GLY A 67 -5.67 -14.88 39.37
N GLY A 68 -5.89 -13.73 40.02
CA GLY A 68 -4.86 -13.05 40.81
C GLY A 68 -5.26 -11.65 41.27
N SER A 69 -5.98 -11.57 42.38
CA SER A 69 -6.29 -10.33 43.10
C SER A 69 -5.02 -9.78 43.78
N SER A 70 -4.62 -8.55 43.46
CA SER A 70 -3.67 -7.78 44.27
C SER A 70 -4.06 -6.30 44.31
N THR A 71 -4.73 -5.94 45.39
CA THR A 71 -4.84 -4.59 45.95
C THR A 71 -3.46 -4.02 46.29
N THR A 72 -3.21 -2.75 45.92
CA THR A 72 -2.33 -1.69 46.51
C THR A 72 -1.95 -0.75 45.36
N THR A 73 -2.09 0.59 45.35
CA THR A 73 -2.13 1.62 46.39
C THR A 73 -2.70 2.88 45.75
N LEU A 74 -3.69 3.50 46.40
CA LEU A 74 -4.08 4.89 46.16
C LEU A 74 -3.06 5.81 46.86
N SER A 75 -2.57 6.86 46.19
CA SER A 75 -2.56 8.23 46.75
C SER A 75 -2.02 9.31 45.79
N PRO A 76 -2.43 10.58 45.99
CA PRO A 76 -2.35 11.68 45.03
C PRO A 76 -1.27 12.72 45.39
N ALA A 77 -0.79 13.50 44.42
CA ALA A 77 -0.30 14.87 44.65
C ALA A 77 -0.15 15.63 43.32
N ALA A 78 -0.92 16.71 43.19
CA ALA A 78 -0.67 17.75 42.21
C ALA A 78 0.46 18.65 42.68
N SER A 79 1.34 19.08 41.78
CA SER A 79 2.07 20.34 41.93
C SER A 79 2.48 20.91 40.58
N THR A 80 2.10 22.16 40.40
CA THR A 80 2.29 23.02 39.24
C THR A 80 3.77 23.38 39.10
N SER A 81 4.38 23.10 37.95
CA SER A 81 5.60 23.77 37.51
C SER A 81 5.59 23.94 35.98
N ARG A 82 5.13 25.12 35.56
CA ARG A 82 5.38 25.64 34.21
C ARG A 82 6.80 26.23 34.21
N SER A 83 7.75 25.57 33.56
CA SER A 83 8.87 26.24 32.89
C SER A 83 9.72 25.29 32.04
N ASN A 84 10.13 25.81 30.89
CA ASN A 84 11.13 25.32 29.93
C ASN A 84 10.73 24.12 29.05
N ARG A 85 10.09 24.43 27.91
CA ARG A 85 10.14 23.61 26.68
C ARG A 85 11.59 23.54 26.19
N SER A 86 12.35 22.59 26.71
CA SER A 86 13.48 22.03 25.98
C SER A 86 12.93 21.09 24.92
N ILE A 87 13.47 21.17 23.70
CA ILE A 87 13.25 20.19 22.63
C ILE A 87 14.00 18.91 23.04
N SER A 88 13.47 18.18 24.02
CA SER A 88 13.91 16.83 24.41
C SER A 88 12.95 16.22 25.43
N SER A 89 11.69 16.07 25.07
CA SER A 89 10.81 15.11 25.74
C SER A 89 10.65 13.92 24.80
N LYS A 90 11.47 12.87 24.99
CA LYS A 90 11.11 11.54 24.50
C LYS A 90 9.87 11.11 25.28
N GLU A 91 8.71 11.55 24.82
CA GLU A 91 7.44 11.11 25.35
C GLU A 91 7.27 9.65 24.92
N MET A 92 7.39 8.74 25.89
CA MET A 92 7.22 7.31 25.65
C MET A 92 5.74 6.98 25.73
N VAL A 93 5.18 6.50 24.62
CA VAL A 93 3.80 6.03 24.55
C VAL A 93 3.80 4.50 24.64
N THR A 94 3.18 3.95 25.67
CA THR A 94 2.98 2.50 25.78
C THR A 94 1.73 2.10 25.01
N VAL A 95 1.87 1.12 24.13
CA VAL A 95 0.77 0.53 23.36
C VAL A 95 0.76 -0.98 23.53
N PRO A 96 -0.42 -1.62 23.59
CA PRO A 96 -0.52 -3.07 23.59
C PRO A 96 0.15 -3.68 22.34
N MET A 97 0.84 -4.81 22.52
CA MET A 97 1.59 -5.46 21.43
C MET A 97 0.69 -5.88 20.25
N ASP A 98 -0.54 -6.33 20.53
CA ASP A 98 -1.52 -6.66 19.50
C ASP A 98 -1.93 -5.44 18.67
N LEU A 99 -2.05 -4.27 19.32
CA LEU A 99 -2.39 -3.02 18.66
C LEU A 99 -1.22 -2.50 17.81
N TYR A 100 0.01 -2.61 18.33
CA TYR A 100 1.22 -2.33 17.56
C TYR A 100 1.34 -3.24 16.33
N SER A 101 1.07 -4.53 16.50
CA SER A 101 1.08 -5.49 15.39
C SER A 101 0.00 -5.15 14.37
N LEU A 102 -1.21 -4.81 14.82
CA LEU A 102 -2.32 -4.41 13.97
C LEU A 102 -2.00 -3.14 13.17
N SER A 103 -1.39 -2.13 13.79
CA SER A 103 -1.00 -0.89 13.11
C SER A 103 0.11 -1.15 12.08
N PHE A 104 1.05 -2.02 12.40
CA PHE A 104 2.07 -2.46 11.45
C PHE A 104 1.48 -3.20 10.25
N TYR A 105 0.54 -4.12 10.47
CA TYR A 105 -0.18 -4.81 9.38
C TYR A 105 -1.04 -3.84 8.55
N GLN A 106 -1.71 -2.89 9.19
CA GLN A 106 -2.44 -1.82 8.51
C GLN A 106 -1.52 -1.06 7.55
N ASN A 107 -0.35 -0.64 8.04
CA ASN A 107 0.63 0.06 7.22
C ASN A 107 1.12 -0.78 6.06
N LYS A 108 1.36 -2.09 6.24
CA LYS A 108 1.71 -2.97 5.12
C LYS A 108 0.66 -2.96 4.02
N ILE A 109 -0.64 -3.04 4.37
CA ILE A 109 -1.72 -3.04 3.37
C ILE A 109 -1.79 -1.67 2.67
N LEU A 110 -1.78 -0.58 3.42
CA LEU A 110 -1.84 0.78 2.86
C LEU A 110 -0.61 1.15 2.04
N HIS A 111 0.54 0.55 2.32
CA HIS A 111 1.78 0.75 1.57
C HIS A 111 1.61 0.36 0.10
N HIS A 112 0.85 -0.71 -0.18
CA HIS A 112 0.56 -1.13 -1.55
C HIS A 112 -0.26 -0.07 -2.28
N LEU A 113 -1.29 0.48 -1.64
CA LEU A 113 -2.10 1.56 -2.20
C LEU A 113 -1.29 2.83 -2.46
N MET A 114 -0.42 3.21 -1.51
CA MET A 114 0.47 4.35 -1.65
C MET A 114 1.40 4.19 -2.88
N TRP A 115 2.04 3.04 -3.02
CA TRP A 115 2.92 2.77 -4.16
C TRP A 115 2.16 2.69 -5.48
N ALA A 116 0.97 2.10 -5.51
CA ALA A 116 0.12 2.08 -6.70
C ALA A 116 -0.09 3.50 -7.24
N HIS A 117 -0.59 4.41 -6.40
CA HIS A 117 -0.83 5.79 -6.80
C HIS A 117 0.44 6.55 -7.17
N ARG A 118 1.53 6.38 -6.40
CA ARG A 118 2.80 7.04 -6.68
C ARG A 118 3.35 6.63 -8.04
N ILE A 119 3.47 5.32 -8.29
CA ILE A 119 4.01 4.78 -9.53
C ILE A 119 3.12 5.16 -10.70
N TRP A 120 1.79 5.08 -10.55
CA TRP A 120 0.84 5.48 -11.59
C TRP A 120 1.06 6.94 -12.01
N LYS A 121 1.05 7.85 -11.03
CA LYS A 121 1.24 9.29 -11.28
C LYS A 121 2.60 9.59 -11.90
N GLU A 122 3.66 8.99 -11.37
CA GLU A 122 5.03 9.19 -11.86
C GLU A 122 5.19 8.68 -13.30
N THR A 123 4.66 7.49 -13.58
CA THR A 123 4.71 6.89 -14.92
C THR A 123 3.97 7.78 -15.92
N HIS A 124 2.74 8.19 -15.62
CA HIS A 124 1.95 9.07 -16.49
C HIS A 124 2.63 10.42 -16.76
N ALA A 125 3.30 10.99 -15.75
CA ALA A 125 4.03 12.24 -15.91
C ALA A 125 5.27 12.10 -16.82
N GLN A 126 5.87 10.90 -16.86
CA GLN A 126 7.10 10.63 -17.60
C GLN A 126 6.87 9.99 -18.97
N ILE A 127 5.63 9.77 -19.42
CA ILE A 127 5.33 9.16 -20.72
C ILE A 127 5.81 10.09 -21.85
N PRO A 128 6.82 9.67 -22.65
CA PRO A 128 7.26 10.42 -23.82
C PRO A 128 6.14 10.54 -24.85
N VAL A 129 6.09 11.63 -25.61
CA VAL A 129 5.06 11.87 -26.64
C VAL A 129 4.94 10.68 -27.61
N VAL A 130 6.08 10.14 -28.06
CA VAL A 130 6.14 8.97 -28.97
C VAL A 130 5.47 7.72 -28.39
N ASN A 131 5.43 7.58 -27.06
CA ASN A 131 4.79 6.44 -26.41
C ASN A 131 3.29 6.67 -26.17
N ARG A 132 2.82 7.93 -26.23
CA ARG A 132 1.40 8.24 -26.01
C ARG A 132 0.52 7.67 -27.11
N ASP A 133 0.95 7.76 -28.37
CA ASP A 133 0.21 7.21 -29.50
C ASP A 133 0.14 5.68 -29.43
N PHE A 134 1.25 5.04 -29.05
CA PHE A 134 1.30 3.60 -28.83
C PHE A 134 0.34 3.15 -27.71
N ILE A 135 0.33 3.86 -26.59
CA ILE A 135 -0.56 3.56 -25.45
C ILE A 135 -2.02 3.82 -25.83
N ALA A 136 -2.32 4.94 -26.50
CA ALA A 136 -3.67 5.24 -26.97
C ALA A 136 -4.19 4.17 -27.94
N HIS A 137 -3.30 3.61 -28.78
CA HIS A 137 -3.66 2.50 -29.65
C HIS A 137 -3.93 1.21 -28.86
N LEU A 138 -3.11 0.89 -27.86
CA LEU A 138 -3.35 -0.25 -26.96
C LEU A 138 -4.68 -0.12 -26.23
N ASP A 139 -4.95 1.06 -25.65
CA ASP A 139 -6.18 1.33 -24.90
C ASP A 139 -7.43 1.25 -25.79
N ARG A 140 -7.31 1.59 -27.08
CA ARG A 140 -8.40 1.43 -28.04
C ARG A 140 -8.71 -0.04 -28.35
N ILE A 141 -7.71 -0.91 -28.38
CA ILE A 141 -7.88 -2.33 -28.74
C ILE A 141 -8.21 -3.20 -27.52
N CYS A 142 -7.50 -3.00 -26.41
CA CYS A 142 -7.63 -3.80 -25.20
C CYS A 142 -8.66 -3.24 -24.21
N GLY A 143 -9.15 -2.02 -24.44
CA GLY A 143 -9.83 -1.23 -23.42
C GLY A 143 -8.82 -0.39 -22.62
N ASN A 144 -9.29 0.77 -22.16
CA ASN A 144 -8.46 1.74 -21.44
C ASN A 144 -7.97 1.13 -20.12
N LEU A 145 -6.64 0.98 -19.98
CA LEU A 145 -6.03 0.49 -18.76
C LEU A 145 -6.21 1.51 -17.64
N LYS A 146 -6.90 1.11 -16.58
CA LYS A 146 -7.05 1.89 -15.36
C LYS A 146 -6.29 1.21 -14.22
N MET A 147 -5.96 1.99 -13.21
CA MET A 147 -5.27 1.46 -12.03
C MET A 147 -6.09 0.36 -11.32
N ASP A 148 -7.41 0.44 -11.40
CA ASP A 148 -8.37 -0.52 -10.84
C ASP A 148 -8.84 -1.59 -11.83
N SER A 149 -8.25 -1.67 -13.04
CA SER A 149 -8.52 -2.73 -14.00
C SER A 149 -8.30 -4.11 -13.37
N ASP A 150 -9.11 -5.08 -13.79
CA ASP A 150 -9.00 -6.45 -13.29
C ASP A 150 -7.72 -7.13 -13.80
N LEU A 151 -7.35 -8.26 -13.17
CA LEU A 151 -6.12 -8.97 -13.53
C LEU A 151 -6.15 -9.52 -14.97
N ARG A 152 -7.33 -9.82 -15.51
CA ARG A 152 -7.49 -10.36 -16.86
C ARG A 152 -7.20 -9.27 -17.89
N ASP A 153 -7.77 -8.09 -17.72
CA ASP A 153 -7.58 -6.92 -18.57
C ASP A 153 -6.11 -6.47 -18.53
N ILE A 154 -5.49 -6.44 -17.34
CA ILE A 154 -4.05 -6.18 -17.17
C ILE A 154 -3.22 -7.18 -17.99
N ALA A 155 -3.55 -8.47 -17.94
CA ALA A 155 -2.83 -9.51 -18.67
C ALA A 155 -3.00 -9.37 -20.19
N ILE A 156 -4.21 -9.12 -20.68
CA ILE A 156 -4.50 -8.91 -22.10
C ILE A 156 -3.73 -7.68 -22.61
N TRP A 157 -3.78 -6.58 -21.87
CA TRP A 157 -3.09 -5.35 -22.22
C TRP A 157 -1.57 -5.57 -22.28
N LEU A 158 -0.99 -6.24 -21.28
CA LEU A 158 0.45 -6.54 -21.23
C LEU A 158 0.88 -7.47 -22.38
N LEU A 159 0.17 -8.57 -22.62
CA LEU A 159 0.49 -9.50 -23.70
C LEU A 159 0.44 -8.83 -25.07
N THR A 160 -0.58 -7.99 -25.30
CA THR A 160 -0.71 -7.22 -26.54
C THR A 160 0.44 -6.24 -26.70
N SER A 161 0.80 -5.52 -25.63
CA SER A 161 1.93 -4.58 -25.64
C SER A 161 3.26 -5.26 -25.97
N VAL A 162 3.52 -6.43 -25.39
CA VAL A 162 4.75 -7.21 -25.62
C VAL A 162 4.78 -7.76 -27.04
N LYS A 163 3.65 -8.26 -27.54
CA LYS A 163 3.53 -8.75 -28.92
C LYS A 163 3.89 -7.65 -29.92
N TRP A 164 3.27 -6.48 -29.83
CA TRP A 164 3.54 -5.37 -30.75
C TRP A 164 4.96 -4.82 -30.62
N MET A 165 5.51 -4.78 -29.40
CA MET A 165 6.92 -4.42 -29.22
C MET A 165 7.86 -5.44 -29.87
N ASN A 166 7.55 -6.73 -29.85
CA ASN A 166 8.34 -7.73 -30.55
C ASN A 166 8.18 -7.62 -32.07
N GLU A 167 7.03 -7.21 -32.59
CA GLU A 167 6.85 -6.97 -34.02
C GLU A 167 7.64 -5.74 -34.49
N GLU A 168 7.66 -4.66 -33.69
CA GLU A 168 8.34 -3.41 -34.07
C GLU A 168 9.87 -3.44 -33.83
N TYR A 169 10.33 -4.19 -32.82
CA TYR A 169 11.74 -4.22 -32.40
C TYR A 169 12.38 -5.63 -32.44
N GLY A 170 11.66 -6.66 -32.88
CA GLY A 170 12.14 -8.05 -32.88
C GLY A 170 13.29 -8.29 -33.84
N GLU A 171 13.34 -7.60 -34.98
CA GLU A 171 14.45 -7.70 -35.93
C GLU A 171 15.76 -7.13 -35.36
N LEU A 172 15.69 -6.15 -34.45
CA LEU A 172 16.86 -5.55 -33.79
C LEU A 172 17.53 -6.50 -32.79
N LYS A 173 16.82 -7.52 -32.27
CA LYS A 173 17.38 -8.54 -31.37
C LYS A 173 18.17 -9.63 -32.10
N ASN A 174 17.88 -9.86 -33.37
CA ASN A 174 18.54 -10.90 -34.19
C ASN A 174 19.73 -10.35 -34.98
N ALA A 175 19.97 -9.04 -34.93
CA ALA A 175 21.03 -8.33 -35.66
C ALA A 175 22.21 -7.89 -34.77
N THR A 176 22.21 -8.27 -33.48
CA THR A 176 23.32 -8.12 -32.52
C THR A 176 23.72 -9.49 -32.00
#